data_AF-A0A1I2KBI3-F1
#
_entry.id   AF-A0A1I2KBI3-F1
#
_cell.length_a   1.000
_cell.length_b   1.000
_cell.length_c   1.000
_cell.angle_alpha   90.00
_cell.angle_beta   90.00
_cell.angle_gamma   90.00
#
_symmetry.space_group_name_H-M   'P 1'
#
loop_
_entity.id
_entity.type
_entity.pdbx_description
1 polymer ?
#
loop_
_entity_poly.entity_id
_entity_poly.type
_entity_poly.pdbx_seq_one_letter_code
_entity_poly.pdbx_strand_id
1 'polypeptide(L)'
;MWESFPGRWDSIWAGVLFACALLYEGAIRWLPAPSPLSNAPWKRGRPAFYSGLLLSYAALGSPLAPMAHHSFSVQMLRLSLLCWFAPILVLPGLPPGLLGPLAGGRWRRAVFSFLTHPAIALISFHLTFFIVFYPPVFDALASRPLPWAIAEGLLVLTAYLMWFPVFPPLRGWERLNEWKKMIYLTISALLLTPVSFWLLFADVSLYHVYETATNPFALDPVTEQKIAGAWMKLVQVFLFGGTLTYWFFRWVRKEQRKEPLSRKTAEKEAVARLLLNQRVALGKEVSSSENRSPKKRRKSSPKVISLPDRRQKKNPRIDP
;
A
#
# COMPACT_ATOMS: atom_id res chain seq x y z
N MET A 1 43.49 -2.89 14.47
CA MET A 1 42.46 -3.83 13.96
C MET A 1 41.45 -3.15 13.03
N TRP A 2 40.92 -1.95 13.35
CA TRP A 2 40.20 -1.12 12.36
C TRP A 2 41.04 -0.74 11.13
N GLU A 3 42.35 -0.79 11.26
CA GLU A 3 43.34 -0.52 10.21
C GLU A 3 43.46 -1.62 9.15
N SER A 4 42.90 -2.82 9.35
CA SER A 4 42.93 -3.91 8.36
C SER A 4 41.67 -4.04 7.49
N PHE A 5 40.58 -3.37 7.86
CA PHE A 5 39.35 -3.25 7.06
C PHE A 5 39.19 -1.99 6.16
N PRO A 6 40.03 -0.92 6.22
CA PRO A 6 39.75 0.27 5.44
C PRO A 6 40.04 0.03 3.96
N GLY A 7 39.08 0.42 3.12
CA GLY A 7 39.35 0.76 1.72
C GLY A 7 38.96 -0.26 0.65
N ARG A 8 38.48 -1.47 0.99
CA ARG A 8 37.92 -2.37 -0.03
C ARG A 8 36.48 -1.98 -0.38
N TRP A 9 36.38 -0.91 -1.15
CA TRP A 9 35.23 -0.66 -1.98
C TRP A 9 35.24 -1.66 -3.13
N ASP A 10 34.23 -2.51 -3.19
CA ASP A 10 34.14 -3.55 -4.21
C ASP A 10 33.70 -2.93 -5.55
N SER A 11 34.60 -2.94 -6.52
CA SER A 11 34.35 -2.43 -7.87
C SER A 11 33.34 -3.29 -8.64
N ILE A 12 33.20 -4.57 -8.31
CA ILE A 12 32.22 -5.47 -8.95
C ILE A 12 30.82 -5.00 -8.60
N TRP A 13 30.54 -4.77 -7.32
CA TRP A 13 29.22 -4.25 -6.89
C TRP A 13 28.96 -2.84 -7.39
N ALA A 14 30.00 -1.99 -7.49
CA ALA A 14 29.87 -0.70 -8.13
C ALA A 14 29.46 -0.84 -9.60
N GLY A 15 30.10 -1.75 -10.34
CA GLY A 15 29.78 -2.06 -11.72
C GLY A 15 28.37 -2.64 -11.91
N VAL A 16 27.94 -3.55 -11.04
CA VAL A 16 26.58 -4.12 -11.05
C VAL A 16 25.53 -3.03 -10.84
N LEU A 17 25.70 -2.16 -9.84
CA LEU A 17 24.73 -1.11 -9.55
C LEU A 17 24.77 0.03 -10.57
N PHE A 18 25.95 0.30 -11.15
CA PHE A 18 26.07 1.18 -12.31
C PHE A 18 25.32 0.60 -13.52
N ALA A 19 25.44 -0.70 -13.79
CA ALA A 19 24.66 -1.37 -14.82
C ALA A 19 23.16 -1.29 -14.53
N CYS A 20 22.71 -1.46 -13.27
CA CYS A 20 21.32 -1.24 -12.89
C CYS A 20 20.86 0.21 -13.16
N ALA A 21 21.71 1.20 -12.86
CA ALA A 21 21.42 2.60 -13.16
C ALA A 21 21.35 2.88 -14.67
N LEU A 22 22.22 2.26 -15.47
CA LEU A 22 22.17 2.35 -16.93
C LEU A 22 20.91 1.67 -17.50
N LEU A 23 20.54 0.50 -16.99
CA LEU A 23 19.30 -0.19 -17.36
C LEU A 23 18.08 0.65 -17.00
N TYR A 24 18.11 1.33 -15.85
CA TYR A 24 17.06 2.26 -15.44
C TYR A 24 16.93 3.46 -16.39
N GLU A 25 18.05 4.12 -16.71
CA GLU A 25 18.08 5.24 -17.67
C GLU A 25 17.68 4.78 -19.08
N GLY A 26 18.14 3.60 -19.49
CA GLY A 26 17.79 2.98 -20.75
C GLY A 26 16.29 2.68 -20.82
N ALA A 27 15.71 2.10 -19.77
CA ALA A 27 14.28 1.83 -19.70
C ALA A 27 13.45 3.11 -19.80
N ILE A 28 13.90 4.21 -19.22
CA ILE A 28 13.20 5.51 -19.32
C ILE A 28 13.23 6.04 -20.76
N ARG A 29 14.36 5.90 -21.46
CA ARG A 29 14.56 6.47 -22.79
C ARG A 29 13.98 5.62 -23.91
N TRP A 30 14.09 4.30 -23.79
CA TRP A 30 13.86 3.36 -24.90
C TRP A 30 12.65 2.45 -24.70
N LEU A 31 12.13 2.28 -23.48
CA LEU A 31 10.93 1.46 -23.23
C LEU A 31 9.72 2.38 -23.04
N PRO A 32 8.86 2.57 -24.07
CA PRO A 32 7.65 3.37 -23.92
C PRO A 32 6.77 2.75 -22.84
N ALA A 33 6.20 3.59 -21.97
CA ALA A 33 5.27 3.15 -20.96
C ALA A 33 4.06 2.50 -21.65
N PRO A 34 3.74 1.21 -21.40
CA PRO A 34 2.59 0.57 -22.03
C PRO A 34 1.32 1.32 -21.61
N SER A 35 0.49 1.79 -22.55
CA SER A 35 -0.84 2.32 -22.20
C SER A 35 -1.66 1.21 -21.54
N PRO A 36 -2.26 1.39 -20.34
CA PRO A 36 -2.59 2.64 -19.65
C PRO A 36 -1.64 3.05 -18.49
N LEU A 37 -0.45 2.44 -18.39
CA LEU A 37 0.54 2.64 -17.31
C LEU A 37 1.30 3.99 -17.38
N SER A 38 1.01 4.84 -18.38
CA SER A 38 1.71 6.10 -18.64
C SER A 38 1.56 7.16 -17.53
N ASN A 39 0.51 7.07 -16.72
CA ASN A 39 0.19 8.04 -15.66
C ASN A 39 0.87 7.77 -14.31
N ALA A 40 1.86 6.87 -14.25
CA ALA A 40 2.57 6.53 -13.01
C ALA A 40 3.53 7.66 -12.57
N PRO A 41 3.56 8.06 -11.28
CA PRO A 41 4.37 9.18 -10.78
C PRO A 41 5.86 8.82 -10.57
N TRP A 42 6.43 7.91 -11.38
CA TRP A 42 7.80 7.38 -11.22
C TRP A 42 8.87 8.48 -11.26
N LYS A 43 8.64 9.57 -12.01
CA LYS A 43 9.56 10.71 -12.10
C LYS A 43 9.86 11.35 -10.74
N ARG A 44 8.88 11.38 -9.83
CA ARG A 44 9.07 11.89 -8.44
C ARG A 44 9.82 10.90 -7.56
N GLY A 45 9.81 9.61 -7.90
CA GLY A 45 10.53 8.54 -7.21
C GLY A 45 11.96 8.31 -7.71
N ARG A 46 12.40 8.98 -8.78
CA ARG A 46 13.76 8.88 -9.33
C ARG A 46 14.88 9.17 -8.32
N PRO A 47 14.84 10.23 -7.49
CA PRO A 47 15.86 10.42 -6.46
C PRO A 47 15.85 9.28 -5.43
N ALA A 48 14.67 8.81 -5.01
CA ALA A 48 14.55 7.68 -4.10
C ALA A 48 15.15 6.39 -4.69
N PHE A 49 14.96 6.14 -5.99
CA PHE A 49 15.58 4.99 -6.68
C PHE A 49 17.10 5.01 -6.58
N TYR A 50 17.73 6.16 -6.88
CA TYR A 50 19.18 6.31 -6.76
C TYR A 50 19.66 6.23 -5.31
N SER A 51 18.93 6.79 -4.35
CA SER A 51 19.23 6.62 -2.92
C SER A 51 19.18 5.14 -2.52
N GLY A 52 18.20 4.38 -3.02
CA GLY A 52 18.09 2.95 -2.77
C GLY A 52 19.24 2.15 -3.38
N LEU A 53 19.66 2.48 -4.60
CA LEU A 53 20.88 1.90 -5.21
C LEU A 53 22.14 2.24 -4.41
N LEU A 54 22.28 3.48 -3.96
CA LEU A 54 23.41 3.91 -3.15
C LEU A 54 23.47 3.17 -1.80
N LEU A 55 22.33 2.99 -1.13
CA LEU A 55 22.27 2.20 0.11
C LEU A 55 22.55 0.71 -0.14
N SER A 56 22.12 0.18 -1.29
CA SER A 56 22.46 -1.19 -1.70
C SER A 56 23.96 -1.35 -1.94
N TYR A 57 24.61 -0.33 -2.53
CA TYR A 57 26.06 -0.28 -2.68
C TYR A 57 26.76 -0.21 -1.33
N ALA A 58 26.28 0.66 -0.42
CA ALA A 58 26.81 0.75 0.93
C ALA A 58 26.72 -0.59 1.66
N ALA A 59 25.68 -1.39 1.46
CA ALA A 59 25.56 -2.70 2.07
C ALA A 59 26.47 -3.76 1.42
N LEU A 60 26.51 -3.83 0.08
CA LEU A 60 27.17 -4.91 -0.65
C LEU A 60 28.64 -4.66 -0.96
N GLY A 61 28.96 -3.42 -1.32
CA GLY A 61 30.28 -3.04 -1.85
C GLY A 61 31.12 -2.18 -0.92
N SER A 62 30.65 -1.82 0.28
CA SER A 62 31.46 -1.09 1.26
C SER A 62 32.16 -2.03 2.25
N PRO A 63 33.07 -1.52 3.11
CA PRO A 63 33.68 -2.29 4.20
C PRO A 63 32.69 -2.96 5.16
N LEU A 64 31.41 -2.56 5.16
CA LEU A 64 30.36 -3.27 5.90
C LEU A 64 30.24 -4.74 5.49
N ALA A 65 30.53 -5.07 4.23
CA ALA A 65 30.46 -6.44 3.71
C ALA A 65 31.43 -7.40 4.42
N PRO A 66 32.75 -7.17 4.41
CA PRO A 66 33.68 -8.04 5.13
C PRO A 66 33.50 -7.97 6.66
N MET A 67 33.12 -6.81 7.21
CA MET A 67 32.91 -6.66 8.65
C MET A 67 31.71 -7.47 9.18
N ALA A 68 30.69 -7.71 8.35
CA ALA A 68 29.51 -8.47 8.73
C ALA A 68 29.81 -9.95 9.08
N HIS A 69 30.91 -10.50 8.58
CA HIS A 69 31.40 -11.84 8.96
C HIS A 69 31.96 -11.89 10.39
N HIS A 70 32.30 -10.73 10.96
CA HIS A 70 32.92 -10.63 12.29
C HIS A 70 32.02 -9.95 13.34
N SER A 71 30.98 -9.26 12.90
CA SER A 71 30.01 -8.60 13.77
C SER A 71 28.59 -8.86 13.28
N PHE A 72 27.81 -9.52 14.13
CA PHE A 72 26.40 -9.79 13.88
C PHE A 72 25.56 -8.50 13.84
N SER A 73 25.91 -7.49 14.62
CA SER A 73 25.33 -6.14 14.58
C SER A 73 25.58 -5.46 13.23
N VAL A 74 26.79 -5.58 12.67
CA VAL A 74 27.07 -5.10 11.30
C VAL A 74 26.31 -5.91 10.26
N GLN A 75 26.15 -7.22 10.46
CA GLN A 75 25.30 -8.06 9.61
C GLN A 75 23.83 -7.61 9.65
N MET A 76 23.31 -7.22 10.81
CA MET A 76 21.96 -6.65 10.96
C MET A 76 21.84 -5.30 10.27
N LEU A 77 22.86 -4.43 10.36
CA LEU A 77 22.90 -3.16 9.64
C LEU A 77 22.87 -3.40 8.12
N ARG A 78 23.68 -4.33 7.62
CA ARG A 78 23.78 -4.63 6.20
C ARG A 78 22.44 -5.12 5.62
N LEU A 79 21.81 -6.08 6.31
CA LEU A 79 20.49 -6.57 5.93
C LEU A 79 19.41 -5.50 6.11
N SER A 80 19.53 -4.64 7.12
CA SER A 80 18.64 -3.48 7.32
C SER A 80 18.57 -2.60 6.07
N LEU A 81 19.74 -2.28 5.51
CA LEU A 81 19.85 -1.51 4.28
C LEU A 81 19.21 -2.22 3.08
N LEU A 82 19.45 -3.52 2.92
CA LEU A 82 19.01 -4.30 1.74
C LEU A 82 17.54 -4.72 1.77
N CYS A 83 17.01 -5.12 2.93
CA CYS A 83 15.69 -5.70 3.06
C CYS A 83 14.61 -4.70 3.50
N TRP A 84 14.98 -3.57 4.12
CA TRP A 84 14.02 -2.58 4.59
C TRP A 84 14.18 -1.22 3.91
N PHE A 85 15.37 -0.61 3.94
CA PHE A 85 15.55 0.71 3.32
C PHE A 85 15.48 0.66 1.78
N ALA A 86 16.27 -0.21 1.15
CA ALA A 86 16.36 -0.26 -0.31
C ALA A 86 15.01 -0.54 -0.99
N PRO A 87 14.17 -1.52 -0.56
CA PRO A 87 12.90 -1.78 -1.24
C PRO A 87 11.91 -0.60 -1.16
N ILE A 88 11.83 0.08 -0.01
CA ILE A 88 10.97 1.26 0.19
C ILE A 88 11.38 2.40 -0.76
N LEU A 89 12.67 2.53 -1.03
CA LEU A 89 13.23 3.59 -1.88
C LEU A 89 13.22 3.26 -3.37
N VAL A 90 13.54 2.02 -3.73
CA VAL A 90 13.66 1.55 -5.11
C VAL A 90 12.29 1.38 -5.75
N LEU A 91 11.34 0.72 -5.08
CA LEU A 91 10.05 0.35 -5.68
C LEU A 91 9.26 1.55 -6.23
N PRO A 92 9.09 2.68 -5.50
CA PRO A 92 8.33 3.82 -6.01
C PRO A 92 8.95 4.50 -7.24
N GLY A 93 10.24 4.30 -7.48
CA GLY A 93 10.98 4.92 -8.58
C GLY A 93 11.01 4.11 -9.87
N LEU A 94 10.54 2.86 -9.85
CA LEU A 94 10.57 1.96 -11.02
C LEU A 94 9.69 2.48 -12.17
N PRO A 95 10.24 2.64 -13.39
CA PRO A 95 9.47 3.13 -14.53
C PRO A 95 8.58 2.01 -15.09
N PRO A 96 7.39 2.36 -15.64
CA PRO A 96 6.48 1.38 -16.24
C PRO A 96 7.07 0.52 -17.34
N GLY A 97 7.99 1.07 -18.16
CA GLY A 97 8.65 0.34 -19.24
C GLY A 97 9.41 -0.89 -18.75
N LEU A 98 10.09 -0.78 -17.59
CA LEU A 98 10.87 -1.88 -17.01
C LEU A 98 9.98 -3.04 -16.52
N LEU A 99 8.76 -2.71 -16.09
CA LEU A 99 7.79 -3.70 -15.59
C LEU A 99 6.86 -4.23 -16.70
N GLY A 100 6.89 -3.63 -17.89
CA GLY A 100 6.10 -4.03 -19.05
C GLY A 100 6.22 -5.52 -19.41
N PRO A 101 7.44 -6.10 -19.47
CA PRO A 101 7.63 -7.53 -19.77
C PRO A 101 6.96 -8.46 -18.75
N LEU A 102 6.91 -8.06 -17.47
CA LEU A 102 6.26 -8.82 -16.39
C LEU A 102 4.73 -8.81 -16.53
N ALA A 103 4.18 -7.78 -17.18
CA ALA A 103 2.75 -7.67 -17.47
C ALA A 103 2.30 -8.49 -18.68
N GLY A 104 3.21 -8.87 -19.57
CA GLY A 104 2.92 -9.58 -20.82
C GLY A 104 2.88 -11.10 -20.66
N GLY A 105 1.99 -11.78 -21.40
CA GLY A 105 1.89 -13.25 -21.43
C GLY A 105 1.14 -13.86 -20.23
N ARG A 106 0.27 -14.85 -20.49
CA ARG A 106 -0.61 -15.46 -19.47
C ARG A 106 0.16 -16.02 -18.27
N TRP A 107 1.27 -16.71 -18.54
CA TRP A 107 2.07 -17.38 -17.52
C TRP A 107 2.86 -16.41 -16.66
N ARG A 108 3.61 -15.48 -17.27
CA ARG A 108 4.40 -14.48 -16.53
C ARG A 108 3.51 -13.63 -15.63
N ARG A 109 2.35 -13.21 -16.14
CA ARG A 109 1.35 -12.47 -15.35
C ARG A 109 0.82 -13.31 -14.19
N ALA A 110 0.52 -14.60 -14.40
CA ALA A 110 0.04 -15.48 -13.33
C ALA A 110 1.09 -15.67 -12.23
N VAL A 111 2.33 -16.01 -12.59
CA VAL A 111 3.43 -16.18 -11.63
C VAL A 111 3.69 -14.89 -10.87
N PHE A 112 3.80 -13.76 -11.57
CA PHE A 112 4.01 -12.47 -10.94
C PHE A 112 2.85 -12.07 -10.01
N SER A 113 1.61 -12.30 -10.45
CA SER A 113 0.38 -12.07 -9.67
C SER A 113 0.33 -12.91 -8.40
N PHE A 114 0.83 -14.15 -8.46
CA PHE A 114 0.93 -15.04 -7.31
C PHE A 114 2.01 -14.56 -6.34
N LEU A 115 3.23 -14.30 -6.81
CA LEU A 115 4.35 -13.88 -5.98
C LEU A 115 4.14 -12.51 -5.32
N THR A 116 3.44 -11.59 -5.99
CA THR A 116 3.10 -10.26 -5.47
C THR A 116 1.75 -10.23 -4.74
N HIS A 117 1.12 -11.39 -4.53
CA HIS A 117 -0.09 -11.44 -3.71
C HIS A 117 0.26 -11.10 -2.25
N PRO A 118 -0.46 -10.17 -1.59
CA PRO A 118 -0.06 -9.65 -0.29
C PRO A 118 0.27 -10.73 0.74
N ALA A 119 -0.64 -11.69 0.95
CA ALA A 119 -0.42 -12.78 1.90
C ALA A 119 0.78 -13.66 1.53
N ILE A 120 0.98 -13.97 0.24
CA ILE A 120 2.08 -14.83 -0.22
C ILE A 120 3.41 -14.10 -0.04
N ALA A 121 3.48 -12.83 -0.43
CA ALA A 121 4.65 -12.00 -0.26
C ALA A 121 5.02 -11.77 1.22
N LEU A 122 4.01 -11.63 2.09
CA LEU A 122 4.20 -11.54 3.53
C LEU A 122 4.77 -12.85 4.08
N ILE A 123 4.09 -13.96 3.82
CA ILE A 123 4.47 -15.28 4.34
C ILE A 123 5.85 -15.68 3.83
N SER A 124 6.14 -15.46 2.54
CA SER A 124 7.42 -15.83 1.95
C SER A 124 8.59 -15.12 2.62
N PHE A 125 8.51 -13.79 2.80
CA PHE A 125 9.58 -13.05 3.47
C PHE A 125 9.78 -13.50 4.92
N HIS A 126 8.71 -13.60 5.71
CA HIS A 126 8.84 -13.96 7.12
C HIS A 126 9.28 -15.41 7.32
N LEU A 127 8.83 -16.33 6.46
CA LEU A 127 9.28 -17.72 6.47
C LEU A 127 10.77 -17.81 6.11
N THR A 128 11.20 -17.14 5.04
CA THR A 128 12.63 -17.08 4.67
C THR A 128 13.45 -16.45 5.80
N PHE A 129 12.97 -15.36 6.40
CA PHE A 129 13.60 -14.70 7.55
C PHE A 129 13.76 -15.66 8.73
N PHE A 130 12.69 -16.32 9.18
CA PHE A 130 12.76 -17.26 10.29
C PHE A 130 13.67 -18.46 10.01
N ILE A 131 13.65 -19.00 8.79
CA ILE A 131 14.53 -20.12 8.42
C ILE A 131 15.98 -19.67 8.47
N VAL A 132 16.33 -18.55 7.85
CA VAL A 132 17.72 -18.07 7.80
C VAL A 132 18.24 -17.70 9.20
N PHE A 133 17.39 -17.11 10.04
CA PHE A 133 17.78 -16.68 11.39
C PHE A 133 17.61 -17.75 12.47
N TYR A 134 17.11 -18.93 12.12
CA TYR A 134 17.11 -20.07 13.03
C TYR A 134 18.57 -20.49 13.30
N PRO A 135 19.03 -20.57 14.57
CA PRO A 135 20.46 -20.53 14.83
C PRO A 135 21.32 -21.64 14.18
N PRO A 136 20.90 -22.94 14.21
CA PRO A 136 21.63 -23.99 13.50
C PRO A 136 21.72 -23.77 11.98
N VAL A 137 20.68 -23.19 11.37
CA VAL A 137 20.66 -22.88 9.93
C VAL A 137 21.55 -21.69 9.66
N PHE A 138 21.48 -20.65 10.49
CA PHE A 138 22.34 -19.48 10.38
C PHE A 138 23.81 -19.86 10.41
N ASP A 139 24.25 -20.63 11.42
CA ASP A 139 25.66 -21.06 11.55
C ASP A 139 26.11 -21.89 10.33
N ALA A 140 25.25 -22.78 9.83
CA ALA A 140 25.54 -23.61 8.66
C ALA A 140 25.63 -22.81 7.35
N LEU A 141 24.89 -21.70 7.25
CA LEU A 141 24.93 -20.77 6.11
C LEU A 141 26.15 -19.85 6.22
N ALA A 142 26.31 -19.16 7.35
CA ALA A 142 27.35 -18.15 7.59
C ALA A 142 28.77 -18.72 7.51
N SER A 143 28.95 -20.01 7.83
CA SER A 143 30.25 -20.69 7.71
C SER A 143 30.73 -20.89 6.26
N ARG A 144 29.86 -20.68 5.25
CA ARG A 144 30.17 -20.95 3.84
C ARG A 144 29.74 -19.79 2.94
N PRO A 145 30.63 -19.19 2.13
CA PRO A 145 30.31 -18.00 1.32
C PRO A 145 29.14 -18.19 0.35
N LEU A 146 29.08 -19.32 -0.36
CA LEU A 146 28.06 -19.56 -1.39
C LEU A 146 26.64 -19.79 -0.79
N PRO A 147 26.43 -20.71 0.18
CA PRO A 147 25.15 -20.83 0.86
C PRO A 147 24.66 -19.52 1.48
N TRP A 148 25.54 -18.77 2.14
CA TRP A 148 25.20 -17.45 2.68
C TRP A 148 24.72 -16.49 1.59
N ALA A 149 25.46 -16.36 0.48
CA ALA A 149 25.10 -15.48 -0.61
C ALA A 149 23.74 -15.83 -1.25
N ILE A 150 23.42 -17.13 -1.37
CA ILE A 150 22.12 -17.60 -1.87
C ILE A 150 21.00 -17.23 -0.88
N ALA A 151 21.21 -17.45 0.42
CA ALA A 151 20.23 -17.13 1.45
C ALA A 151 19.97 -15.62 1.55
N GLU A 152 21.03 -14.80 1.49
CA GLU A 152 20.93 -13.34 1.45
C GLU A 152 20.19 -12.88 0.19
N GLY A 153 20.52 -13.43 -0.99
CA GLY A 153 19.81 -13.13 -2.23
C GLY A 153 18.32 -13.46 -2.16
N LEU A 154 17.96 -14.59 -1.54
CA LEU A 154 16.57 -14.99 -1.33
C LEU A 154 15.84 -14.08 -0.32
N LEU A 155 16.52 -13.69 0.76
CA LEU A 155 16.00 -12.70 1.73
C LEU A 155 15.71 -11.36 1.07
N VAL A 156 16.66 -10.85 0.29
CA VAL A 156 16.49 -9.58 -0.43
C VAL A 156 15.34 -9.70 -1.43
N LEU A 157 15.30 -10.75 -2.24
CA LEU A 157 14.22 -10.98 -3.21
C LEU A 157 12.84 -10.99 -2.53
N THR A 158 12.68 -11.78 -1.47
CA THR A 158 11.41 -11.87 -0.75
C THR A 158 11.06 -10.58 -0.02
N ALA A 159 12.05 -9.80 0.44
CA ALA A 159 11.83 -8.48 1.01
C ALA A 159 11.23 -7.51 -0.02
N TYR A 160 11.78 -7.48 -1.24
CA TYR A 160 11.20 -6.69 -2.34
C TYR A 160 9.77 -7.13 -2.68
N LEU A 161 9.49 -8.45 -2.66
CA LEU A 161 8.13 -8.95 -2.85
C LEU A 161 7.18 -8.48 -1.73
N MET A 162 7.60 -8.52 -0.47
CA MET A 162 6.81 -8.07 0.68
C MET A 162 6.49 -6.57 0.62
N TRP A 163 7.44 -5.74 0.22
CA TRP A 163 7.23 -4.29 0.09
C TRP A 163 6.42 -3.91 -1.15
N PHE A 164 6.31 -4.79 -2.15
CA PHE A 164 5.63 -4.53 -3.41
C PHE A 164 4.13 -4.17 -3.26
N PRO A 165 3.29 -4.93 -2.52
CA PRO A 165 1.90 -4.54 -2.25
C PRO A 165 1.74 -3.21 -1.50
N VAL A 166 2.75 -2.83 -0.70
CA VAL A 166 2.75 -1.59 0.07
C VAL A 166 3.06 -0.40 -0.85
N PHE A 167 4.12 -0.52 -1.66
CA PHE A 167 4.57 0.49 -2.61
C PHE A 167 4.47 0.00 -4.06
N PRO A 168 3.25 -0.20 -4.58
CA PRO A 168 3.08 -0.67 -5.95
C PRO A 168 3.61 0.39 -6.93
N PRO A 169 4.57 0.05 -7.81
CA PRO A 169 5.21 0.99 -8.73
C PRO A 169 4.24 1.54 -9.79
N LEU A 170 3.14 0.82 -10.06
CA LEU A 170 2.20 1.12 -11.13
C LEU A 170 0.78 1.34 -10.61
N ARG A 171 0.14 2.39 -11.14
CA ARG A 171 -1.28 2.65 -10.92
C ARG A 171 -2.10 1.51 -11.51
N GLY A 172 -3.05 0.97 -10.72
CA GLY A 172 -3.87 -0.17 -11.08
C GLY A 172 -3.34 -1.53 -10.62
N TRP A 173 -2.11 -1.60 -10.10
CA TRP A 173 -1.57 -2.81 -9.46
C TRP A 173 -1.74 -2.78 -7.94
N GLU A 174 -2.45 -1.78 -7.43
CA GLU A 174 -2.84 -1.65 -6.03
C GLU A 174 -3.81 -2.77 -5.65
N ARG A 175 -3.35 -3.73 -4.85
CA ARG A 175 -4.21 -4.79 -4.28
C ARG A 175 -4.75 -4.46 -2.90
N LEU A 176 -4.04 -3.59 -2.18
CA LEU A 176 -4.39 -3.15 -0.84
C LEU A 176 -4.84 -1.69 -0.91
N ASN A 177 -6.00 -1.40 -0.31
CA ASN A 177 -6.36 -0.02 0.01
C ASN A 177 -5.47 0.48 1.17
N GLU A 178 -5.49 1.79 1.44
CA GLU A 178 -4.62 2.39 2.44
C GLU A 178 -4.81 1.79 3.84
N TRP A 179 -6.04 1.45 4.22
CA TRP A 179 -6.36 0.77 5.47
C TRP A 179 -5.72 -0.63 5.57
N LYS A 180 -5.90 -1.46 4.54
CA LYS A 180 -5.31 -2.81 4.49
C LYS A 180 -3.78 -2.78 4.49
N LYS A 181 -3.15 -1.73 3.92
CA LYS A 181 -1.69 -1.54 4.01
C LYS A 181 -1.23 -1.31 5.45
N MET A 182 -1.99 -0.54 6.24
CA MET A 182 -1.66 -0.34 7.66
C MET A 182 -1.74 -1.66 8.43
N ILE A 183 -2.82 -2.44 8.26
CA ILE A 183 -2.94 -3.78 8.88
C ILE A 183 -1.79 -4.69 8.45
N TYR A 184 -1.48 -4.71 7.14
CA TYR A 184 -0.39 -5.50 6.58
C TYR A 184 0.96 -5.17 7.23
N LEU A 185 1.29 -3.87 7.35
CA LEU A 185 2.51 -3.39 7.98
C LEU A 185 2.56 -3.73 9.47
N THR A 186 1.44 -3.61 10.19
CA THR A 186 1.35 -3.99 11.60
C THR A 186 1.60 -5.48 11.79
N ILE A 187 0.97 -6.35 10.98
CA ILE A 187 1.19 -7.80 11.04
C ILE A 187 2.67 -8.12 10.75
N SER A 188 3.25 -7.51 9.71
CA SER A 188 4.68 -7.70 9.39
C SER A 188 5.60 -7.29 10.56
N ALA A 189 5.35 -6.13 11.17
CA ALA A 189 6.13 -5.66 12.32
C ALA A 189 6.01 -6.60 13.53
N LEU A 190 4.83 -7.17 13.76
CA LEU A 190 4.60 -8.16 14.82
C LEU A 190 5.33 -9.47 14.53
N LEU A 191 5.27 -9.98 13.29
CA LEU A 191 5.94 -11.22 12.90
C LEU A 191 7.48 -11.16 13.07
N LEU A 192 8.12 -10.00 12.90
CA LEU A 192 9.57 -9.88 13.12
C LEU A 192 9.98 -9.80 14.60
N THR A 193 9.03 -9.59 15.51
CA THR A 193 9.29 -9.35 16.93
C THR A 193 9.85 -10.57 17.67
N PRO A 194 9.34 -11.81 17.49
CA PRO A 194 9.85 -12.98 18.21
C PRO A 194 11.35 -13.19 18.06
N VAL A 195 11.89 -13.06 16.83
CA VAL A 195 13.34 -13.18 16.59
C VAL A 195 14.10 -12.06 17.29
N SER A 196 13.65 -10.81 17.14
CA SER A 196 14.31 -9.67 17.79
C SER A 196 14.37 -9.82 19.31
N PHE A 197 13.28 -10.29 19.93
CA PHE A 197 13.21 -10.52 21.36
C PHE A 197 14.05 -11.71 21.80
N TRP A 198 14.09 -12.78 21.01
CA TRP A 198 14.97 -13.91 21.29
C TRP A 198 16.44 -13.48 21.33
N LEU A 199 16.87 -12.66 20.37
CA LEU A 199 18.22 -12.09 20.34
C LEU A 199 18.52 -11.18 21.55
N LEU A 200 17.55 -10.33 21.92
CA LEU A 200 17.73 -9.33 22.97
C LEU A 200 17.77 -9.92 24.39
N PHE A 201 17.00 -10.99 24.62
CA PHE A 201 16.82 -11.55 25.96
C PHE A 201 17.54 -12.88 26.19
N ALA A 202 18.11 -13.51 25.15
CA ALA A 202 18.92 -14.71 25.35
C ALA A 202 20.22 -14.35 26.11
N ASP A 203 20.49 -15.08 27.19
CA ASP A 203 21.73 -14.96 27.97
C ASP A 203 22.85 -15.87 27.48
N VAL A 204 22.58 -16.62 26.41
CA VAL A 204 23.55 -17.44 25.69
C VAL A 204 23.70 -16.90 24.27
N SER A 205 24.89 -17.09 23.71
CA SER A 205 25.15 -16.85 22.30
C SER A 205 24.35 -17.87 21.48
N LEU A 206 23.48 -17.38 20.59
CA LEU A 206 22.68 -18.25 19.72
C LEU A 206 23.46 -18.63 18.46
N TYR A 207 24.36 -17.76 17.99
CA TYR A 207 25.09 -17.94 16.74
C TYR A 207 26.57 -18.23 17.03
N HIS A 208 26.93 -19.50 17.04
CA HIS A 208 28.28 -19.96 17.40
C HIS A 208 29.36 -19.49 16.42
N VAL A 209 28.99 -19.18 15.17
CA VAL A 209 29.92 -18.60 14.20
C VAL A 209 30.58 -17.31 14.70
N TYR A 210 29.90 -16.56 15.57
CA TYR A 210 30.42 -15.31 16.14
C TYR A 210 31.21 -15.48 17.45
N GLU A 211 31.18 -16.66 18.06
CA GLU A 211 32.00 -16.94 19.27
C GLU A 211 33.48 -17.04 18.95
N THR A 212 33.79 -17.58 17.76
CA THR A 212 35.16 -17.74 17.27
C THR A 212 35.62 -16.56 16.42
N ALA A 213 34.68 -15.71 15.98
CA ALA A 213 34.99 -14.55 15.16
C ALA A 213 35.66 -13.44 16.00
N THR A 214 36.73 -12.86 15.45
CA THR A 214 37.36 -11.69 16.06
C THR A 214 36.49 -10.45 15.86
N ASN A 215 35.71 -10.07 16.88
CA ASN A 215 34.82 -8.93 16.81
C ASN A 215 35.59 -7.60 16.70
N PRO A 216 35.30 -6.73 15.71
CA PRO A 216 36.03 -5.48 15.49
C PRO A 216 35.83 -4.42 16.60
N PHE A 217 34.78 -4.57 17.41
CA PHE A 217 34.46 -3.68 18.53
C PHE A 217 34.87 -4.26 19.89
N ALA A 218 35.56 -5.42 19.91
CA ALA A 218 35.96 -6.12 21.13
C ALA A 218 34.79 -6.45 22.08
N LEU A 219 33.60 -6.68 21.52
CA LEU A 219 32.41 -7.11 22.26
C LEU A 219 32.39 -8.63 22.44
N ASP A 220 31.91 -9.11 23.58
CA ASP A 220 31.61 -10.53 23.77
C ASP A 220 30.39 -10.95 22.92
N PRO A 221 30.27 -12.24 22.54
CA PRO A 221 29.23 -12.70 21.63
C PRO A 221 27.80 -12.44 22.11
N VAL A 222 27.55 -12.53 23.43
CA VAL A 222 26.21 -12.32 24.01
C VAL A 222 25.84 -10.84 23.92
N THR A 223 26.76 -9.95 24.33
CA THR A 223 26.54 -8.49 24.23
C THR A 223 26.37 -8.06 22.78
N GLU A 224 27.17 -8.60 21.86
CA GLU A 224 27.02 -8.37 20.42
C GLU A 224 25.58 -8.69 19.98
N GLN A 225 25.14 -9.92 20.21
CA GLN A 225 23.82 -10.38 19.79
C GLN A 225 22.68 -9.49 20.34
N LYS A 226 22.78 -9.08 21.60
CA LYS A 226 21.80 -8.19 22.23
C LYS A 226 21.75 -6.83 21.53
N ILE A 227 22.91 -6.27 21.18
CA ILE A 227 23.01 -5.03 20.39
C ILE A 227 22.40 -5.23 18.99
N ALA A 228 22.67 -6.35 18.34
CA ALA A 228 22.14 -6.67 17.02
C ALA A 228 20.59 -6.77 17.05
N GLY A 229 20.03 -7.45 18.05
CA GLY A 229 18.59 -7.53 18.28
C GLY A 229 17.95 -6.17 18.54
N ALA A 230 18.58 -5.35 19.38
CA ALA A 230 18.14 -3.97 19.65
C ALA A 230 18.17 -3.09 18.41
N TRP A 231 19.27 -3.14 17.65
CA TRP A 231 19.47 -2.40 16.40
C TRP A 231 18.40 -2.77 15.38
N MET A 232 18.23 -4.07 15.13
CA MET A 232 17.22 -4.59 14.22
C MET A 232 15.82 -4.09 14.60
N LYS A 233 15.47 -4.17 15.90
CA LYS A 233 14.17 -3.70 16.38
C LYS A 233 14.00 -2.19 16.18
N LEU A 234 15.03 -1.40 16.47
CA LEU A 234 14.99 0.06 16.31
C LEU A 234 14.74 0.45 14.85
N VAL A 235 15.48 -0.12 13.91
CA VAL A 235 15.30 0.11 12.47
C VAL A 235 13.89 -0.26 12.02
N GLN A 236 13.39 -1.41 12.47
CA GLN A 236 12.04 -1.85 12.12
C GLN A 236 10.98 -0.90 12.67
N VAL A 237 11.06 -0.51 13.95
CA VAL A 237 10.10 0.43 14.55
C VAL A 237 10.10 1.76 13.78
N PHE A 238 11.29 2.29 13.44
CA PHE A 238 11.41 3.52 12.67
C PHE A 238 10.77 3.38 11.28
N LEU A 239 11.10 2.33 10.53
CA LEU A 239 10.62 2.17 9.15
C LEU A 239 9.15 1.75 9.06
N PHE A 240 8.71 0.75 9.82
CA PHE A 240 7.31 0.34 9.84
C PHE A 240 6.43 1.45 10.44
N GLY A 241 6.88 2.11 11.51
CA GLY A 241 6.16 3.24 12.10
C GLY A 241 6.05 4.43 11.14
N GLY A 242 7.15 4.80 10.48
CA GLY A 242 7.17 5.89 9.49
C GLY A 242 6.30 5.59 8.27
N THR A 243 6.36 4.37 7.73
CA THR A 243 5.54 3.96 6.58
C THR A 243 4.05 3.84 6.95
N LEU A 244 3.72 3.31 8.13
CA LEU A 244 2.36 3.28 8.65
C LEU A 244 1.81 4.70 8.80
N THR A 245 2.59 5.62 9.38
CA THR A 245 2.24 7.04 9.52
C THR A 245 1.98 7.68 8.16
N TYR A 246 2.83 7.43 7.17
CA TYR A 246 2.63 7.90 5.81
C TYR A 246 1.29 7.43 5.20
N TRP A 247 0.98 6.14 5.33
CA TRP A 247 -0.27 5.57 4.81
C TRP A 247 -1.50 6.04 5.59
N PHE A 248 -1.38 6.24 6.90
CA PHE A 248 -2.42 6.81 7.74
C PHE A 248 -2.81 8.22 7.28
N PHE A 249 -1.85 9.14 7.16
CA PHE A 249 -2.16 10.50 6.70
C PHE A 249 -2.63 10.54 5.24
N ARG A 250 -2.20 9.60 4.40
CA ARG A 250 -2.73 9.47 3.05
C ARG A 250 -4.18 8.99 3.07
N TRP A 251 -4.52 8.04 3.92
CA TRP A 251 -5.88 7.55 4.11
C TRP A 251 -6.82 8.66 4.62
N VAL A 252 -6.43 9.39 5.68
CA VAL A 252 -7.21 10.51 6.22
C VAL A 252 -7.50 11.56 5.13
N ARG A 253 -6.47 11.98 4.38
CA ARG A 253 -6.63 12.96 3.28
C ARG A 253 -7.53 12.45 2.15
N LYS A 254 -7.58 11.14 1.92
CA LYS A 254 -8.45 10.52 0.91
C LYS A 254 -9.89 10.46 1.38
N GLU A 255 -10.12 10.18 2.66
CA GLU A 255 -11.46 10.10 3.24
C GLU A 255 -12.13 11.47 3.35
N GLN A 256 -11.40 12.49 3.80
CA GLN A 256 -11.88 13.88 3.82
C GLN A 256 -12.30 14.42 2.45
N ARG A 257 -11.69 13.92 1.36
CA ARG A 257 -12.07 14.31 -0.01
C ARG A 257 -13.40 13.67 -0.45
N LYS A 258 -13.79 12.52 0.10
CA LYS A 258 -15.03 11.81 -0.27
C LYS A 258 -16.27 12.43 0.37
N GLU A 259 -16.17 12.93 1.60
CA GLU A 259 -17.29 13.55 2.33
C GLU A 259 -18.01 14.66 1.53
N PRO A 260 -17.34 15.68 0.98
CA PRO A 260 -18.01 16.74 0.24
C PRO A 260 -18.58 16.26 -1.11
N LEU A 261 -17.97 15.23 -1.73
CA LEU A 261 -18.46 14.61 -2.97
C LEU A 261 -19.73 13.77 -2.73
N SER A 262 -19.75 13.01 -1.64
CA SER A 262 -20.90 12.22 -1.21
C SER A 262 -22.09 13.14 -0.87
N ARG A 263 -21.83 14.20 -0.09
CA ARG A 263 -22.86 15.19 0.29
C ARG A 263 -23.48 15.87 -0.94
N LYS A 264 -22.67 16.33 -1.89
CA LYS A 264 -23.19 16.94 -3.14
C LYS A 264 -24.00 15.97 -3.99
N THR A 265 -23.61 14.69 -4.04
CA THR A 265 -24.37 13.66 -4.77
C THR A 265 -25.71 13.36 -4.08
N ALA A 266 -25.70 13.23 -2.75
CA ALA A 266 -26.90 13.02 -1.95
C ALA A 266 -27.88 14.20 -2.05
N GLU A 267 -27.39 15.44 -2.03
CA GLU A 267 -28.21 16.64 -2.24
C GLU A 267 -28.87 16.64 -3.64
N LYS A 268 -28.11 16.30 -4.70
CA LYS A 268 -28.66 16.18 -6.06
C LYS A 268 -29.73 15.11 -6.18
N GLU A 269 -29.51 13.93 -5.59
CA GLU A 269 -30.50 12.85 -5.59
C GLU A 269 -31.76 13.24 -4.81
N ALA A 270 -31.62 13.92 -3.68
CA ALA A 270 -32.74 14.42 -2.90
C ALA A 270 -33.59 15.43 -3.69
N VAL A 271 -32.94 16.40 -4.36
CA VAL A 271 -33.63 17.37 -5.23
C VAL A 271 -34.32 16.67 -6.41
N ALA A 272 -33.65 15.71 -7.06
CA ALA A 272 -34.24 14.96 -8.17
C ALA A 272 -35.49 14.17 -7.74
N ARG A 273 -35.45 13.53 -6.56
CA ARG A 273 -36.61 12.84 -5.97
C ARG A 273 -37.76 13.79 -5.65
N LEU A 274 -37.47 14.98 -5.12
CA LEU A 274 -38.47 16.01 -4.86
C LEU A 274 -39.17 16.48 -6.15
N LEU A 275 -38.39 16.75 -7.20
CA LEU A 275 -38.93 17.15 -8.50
C LEU A 275 -39.77 16.05 -9.15
N LEU A 276 -39.35 14.79 -9.03
CA LEU A 276 -40.11 13.65 -9.51
C LEU A 276 -41.45 13.53 -8.77
N ASN A 277 -41.43 13.60 -7.44
CA ASN A 277 -42.64 13.54 -6.61
C ASN A 277 -43.61 14.69 -6.92
N GLN A 278 -43.10 15.91 -7.13
CA GLN A 278 -43.92 17.04 -7.56
C GLN A 278 -44.55 16.80 -8.93
N ARG A 279 -43.80 16.28 -9.92
CA ARG A 279 -44.36 15.94 -11.24
C ARG A 279 -45.45 14.88 -11.17
N VAL A 280 -45.26 13.84 -10.34
CA VAL A 280 -46.26 12.79 -10.15
C VAL A 280 -47.51 13.34 -9.47
N ALA A 281 -47.37 14.23 -8.49
CA ALA A 281 -48.50 14.90 -7.84
C ALA A 281 -49.29 15.78 -8.81
N LEU A 282 -48.60 16.62 -9.59
CA LEU A 282 -49.21 17.47 -10.63
C LEU A 282 -49.93 16.62 -11.70
N GLY A 283 -49.34 15.51 -12.14
CA GLY A 283 -49.99 14.60 -13.10
C GLY A 283 -51.27 13.95 -12.56
N LYS A 284 -51.30 13.62 -11.26
CA LYS A 284 -52.52 13.12 -10.59
C LYS A 284 -53.60 14.19 -10.47
N GLU A 285 -53.25 15.44 -10.18
CA GLU A 285 -54.21 16.54 -10.13
C GLU A 285 -54.80 16.86 -11.51
N VAL A 286 -53.98 16.87 -12.56
CA VAL A 286 -54.45 17.08 -13.95
C VAL A 286 -55.41 15.96 -14.38
N SER A 287 -55.04 14.69 -14.14
CA SER A 287 -55.91 13.53 -14.42
C SER A 287 -57.22 13.55 -13.60
N SER A 288 -57.15 13.99 -12.34
CA SER A 288 -58.32 14.22 -11.48
C SER A 288 -59.23 15.34 -11.99
N SER A 289 -58.66 16.36 -12.65
CA SER A 289 -59.43 17.50 -13.18
C SER A 289 -60.11 17.17 -14.50
N GLU A 290 -59.49 16.38 -15.38
CA GLU A 290 -60.08 15.91 -16.65
C GLU A 290 -61.24 14.93 -16.45
N ASN A 291 -61.23 14.15 -15.37
CA ASN A 291 -62.29 13.16 -15.11
C ASN A 291 -63.56 13.77 -14.46
N ARG A 292 -63.59 15.09 -14.21
CA ARG A 292 -64.80 15.82 -13.80
C ARG A 292 -65.53 16.37 -15.03
N SER A 293 -66.38 15.55 -15.65
CA SER A 293 -67.33 16.02 -16.67
C SER A 293 -68.29 17.10 -16.13
N PRO A 294 -68.66 18.13 -16.93
CA PRO A 294 -69.61 19.15 -16.51
C PRO A 294 -71.01 18.53 -16.37
N LYS A 295 -71.61 18.62 -15.17
CA LYS A 295 -72.99 18.15 -14.92
C LYS A 295 -73.95 18.80 -15.93
N LYS A 296 -74.54 17.96 -16.79
CA LYS A 296 -75.59 18.30 -17.77
C LYS A 296 -76.76 19.03 -17.08
N ARG A 297 -77.03 20.24 -17.56
CA ARG A 297 -78.26 21.02 -17.32
C ARG A 297 -79.44 20.22 -17.88
N ARG A 298 -80.27 19.65 -17.00
CA ARG A 298 -81.47 18.87 -17.36
C ARG A 298 -82.56 19.83 -17.88
N LYS A 299 -82.91 19.74 -19.17
CA LYS A 299 -84.12 20.35 -19.73
C LYS A 299 -85.32 19.47 -19.35
N SER A 300 -86.28 20.02 -18.62
CA SER A 300 -87.61 19.43 -18.41
C SER A 300 -88.61 20.03 -19.40
N SER A 301 -89.24 19.19 -20.22
CA SER A 301 -90.33 19.55 -21.15
C SER A 301 -91.66 19.77 -20.41
N PRO A 302 -92.64 20.50 -20.99
CA PRO A 302 -93.66 21.24 -20.27
C PRO A 302 -94.91 20.40 -19.96
N LYS A 303 -95.55 20.65 -18.82
CA LYS A 303 -96.95 20.28 -18.59
C LYS A 303 -97.73 21.49 -18.08
N VAL A 304 -98.87 21.68 -18.72
CA VAL A 304 -99.74 22.86 -18.76
C VAL A 304 -100.57 23.01 -17.47
N ILE A 305 -100.52 24.23 -16.92
CA ILE A 305 -101.54 25.03 -16.22
C ILE A 305 -102.41 24.37 -15.13
N SER A 306 -102.27 24.88 -13.90
CA SER A 306 -103.39 25.47 -13.14
C SER A 306 -102.88 26.51 -12.12
N LEU A 307 -103.46 27.71 -12.20
CA LEU A 307 -103.48 28.78 -11.19
C LEU A 307 -104.53 28.44 -10.10
N PRO A 308 -104.66 29.14 -8.94
CA PRO A 308 -104.10 30.46 -8.63
C PRO A 308 -103.58 30.67 -7.17
N ASP A 309 -102.98 31.85 -6.98
CA ASP A 309 -103.04 32.76 -5.82
C ASP A 309 -102.58 32.32 -4.41
N ARG A 310 -101.51 32.94 -3.90
CA ARG A 310 -101.63 34.12 -3.01
C ARG A 310 -100.27 34.57 -2.45
N ARG A 311 -100.15 35.90 -2.44
CA ARG A 311 -99.17 36.79 -1.80
C ARG A 311 -98.65 36.34 -0.43
N GLN A 312 -97.36 36.59 -0.17
CA GLN A 312 -96.81 37.49 0.88
C GLN A 312 -95.26 37.44 0.83
N LYS A 313 -94.56 38.53 0.44
CA LYS A 313 -93.86 39.49 1.33
C LYS A 313 -93.13 38.77 2.49
N LYS A 314 -91.80 38.78 2.64
CA LYS A 314 -90.92 39.96 2.81
C LYS A 314 -89.44 39.56 2.77
N ASN A 315 -88.62 40.56 2.48
CA ASN A 315 -87.16 40.56 2.27
C ASN A 315 -86.38 40.73 3.63
N PRO A 316 -85.06 41.01 3.66
CA PRO A 316 -84.02 40.13 4.21
C PRO A 316 -83.17 40.83 5.32
N ARG A 317 -82.17 40.14 5.89
CA ARG A 317 -80.97 40.68 6.59
C ARG A 317 -79.94 39.54 6.59
N ILE A 318 -78.75 39.53 5.96
CA ILE A 318 -77.57 40.44 5.97
C ILE A 318 -77.20 40.84 7.41
N ASP A 319 -76.09 40.42 8.03
CA ASP A 319 -74.64 40.52 7.73
C ASP A 319 -73.91 39.58 8.76
N PRO A 320 -72.57 39.67 8.93
CA PRO A 320 -71.46 39.12 8.13
C PRO A 320 -70.77 37.91 8.77
#